data_AF-A0A496RX27-F1
#
_entry.id   AF-A0A496RX27-F1
#
_cell.length_a   1.000
_cell.length_b   1.000
_cell.length_c   1.000
_cell.angle_alpha   90.00
_cell.angle_beta   90.00
_cell.angle_gamma   90.00
#
_symmetry.space_group_name_H-M   'P 1'
#
loop_
_entity.id
_entity.type
_entity.pdbx_description
1 polymer ?
#
loop_
_entity_poly.entity_id
_entity_poly.type
_entity_poly.pdbx_seq_one_letter_code
_entity_poly.pdbx_strand_id
1 'polypeptide(L)'
;MPQYLETREFRHEVAKGTVSGALNVRALGERESMQVVVQGEDISRLNELSPTPTNTTTIPVPASTGEQFTVVSEGDEDTGNGTGVRTLRLHIIRLSDGKERTEDITMNGTTEVDTVITDGVFINDMYALSVGSNGVAVDHIKVYKKGEVGTVYNMIAKGGNKSMIPNRMVPAGKTLILRGWHAEEAKGKRVAMRIRSTDMHGELIEGVFCFKDVAYINKAATGDLHLNIPIPSFSIIKVSGWADVAGAETSCGWYGILEDTP
;
A
#
# COMPACT_ATOMS: atom_id res chain seq x y z
N MET A 1 -8.19 21.52 27.37
CA MET A 1 -7.60 21.25 26.05
C MET A 1 -8.21 22.21 25.05
N PRO A 2 -7.43 22.94 24.23
CA PRO A 2 -7.99 23.78 23.19
C PRO A 2 -8.72 22.89 22.18
N GLN A 3 -10.01 23.13 21.95
CA GLN A 3 -10.70 22.57 20.80
C GLN A 3 -10.06 23.19 19.55
N TYR A 4 -9.20 22.43 18.86
CA TYR A 4 -8.82 22.76 17.51
C TYR A 4 -10.08 22.66 16.66
N LEU A 5 -10.68 23.81 16.33
CA LEU A 5 -11.59 23.89 15.20
C LEU A 5 -10.83 23.33 14.00
N GLU A 6 -11.38 22.35 13.28
CA GLU A 6 -10.84 21.91 11.98
C GLU A 6 -10.99 23.05 10.96
N THR A 7 -10.25 24.13 11.17
CA THR A 7 -10.10 25.20 10.19
C THR A 7 -9.17 24.67 9.09
N ARG A 8 -9.32 25.23 7.88
CA ARG A 8 -8.38 25.04 6.77
C ARG A 8 -6.90 25.20 7.20
N GLU A 9 -6.66 25.92 8.29
CA GLU A 9 -5.35 26.12 8.90
C GLU A 9 -4.74 24.82 9.42
N PHE A 10 -5.47 23.96 10.13
CA PHE A 10 -4.88 22.73 10.70
C PHE A 10 -4.25 21.85 9.61
N ARG A 11 -4.98 21.58 8.52
CA ARG A 11 -4.47 20.76 7.41
C ARG A 11 -3.25 21.39 6.75
N HIS A 12 -3.27 22.71 6.60
CA HIS A 12 -2.17 23.46 6.02
C HIS A 12 -0.92 23.39 6.91
N GLU A 13 -1.11 23.45 8.22
CA GLU A 13 -0.03 23.31 9.21
C GLU A 13 0.50 21.87 9.27
N VAL A 14 -0.35 20.83 9.22
CA VAL A 14 0.09 19.43 9.05
C VAL A 14 0.89 19.27 7.75
N ALA A 15 0.43 19.85 6.63
CA ALA A 15 1.14 19.79 5.36
C ALA A 15 2.50 20.49 5.37
N LYS A 16 2.67 21.52 6.20
CA LYS A 16 3.96 22.16 6.45
C LYS A 16 4.85 21.39 7.42
N GLY A 17 4.30 20.40 8.12
CA GLY A 17 4.99 19.68 9.20
C GLY A 17 5.15 20.51 10.48
N THR A 18 4.34 21.54 10.70
CA THR A 18 4.39 22.37 11.92
C THR A 18 3.59 21.75 13.08
N VAL A 19 2.66 20.84 12.80
CA VAL A 19 1.91 20.08 13.80
C VAL A 19 2.70 18.82 14.19
N SER A 20 3.30 18.83 15.38
CA SER A 20 3.98 17.65 15.92
C SER A 20 2.99 16.49 16.09
N GLY A 21 3.43 15.29 15.73
CA GLY A 21 2.64 14.06 15.88
C GLY A 21 1.68 13.75 14.74
N ALA A 22 1.46 14.72 13.84
CA ALA A 22 0.60 14.58 12.67
C ALA A 22 1.39 14.44 11.36
N LEU A 23 0.99 13.52 10.49
CA LEU A 23 1.62 13.30 9.18
C LEU A 23 0.56 13.05 8.11
N ASN A 24 0.68 13.73 6.97
CA ASN A 24 -0.13 13.39 5.80
C ASN A 24 0.30 12.04 5.23
N VAL A 25 -0.67 11.16 5.02
CA VAL A 25 -0.45 9.87 4.39
C VAL A 25 -1.36 9.70 3.19
N ARG A 26 -0.87 8.98 2.20
CA ARG A 26 -1.62 8.57 1.02
C ARG A 26 -1.14 7.21 0.55
N ALA A 27 -2.05 6.45 -0.04
CA ALA A 27 -1.69 5.24 -0.76
C ALA A 27 -2.40 5.22 -2.11
N LEU A 28 -1.73 4.64 -3.11
CA LEU A 28 -2.22 4.49 -4.46
C LEU A 28 -2.31 3.00 -4.77
N GLY A 29 -3.32 2.60 -5.52
CA GLY A 29 -3.49 1.24 -6.02
C GLY A 29 -3.78 1.25 -7.50
N GLU A 30 -3.29 0.23 -8.19
CA GLU A 30 -3.58 -0.01 -9.60
C GLU A 30 -3.72 -1.50 -9.83
N ARG A 31 -4.63 -1.91 -10.71
CA ARG A 31 -4.81 -3.29 -11.15
C ARG A 31 -5.14 -3.29 -12.65
N GLU A 32 -4.21 -3.81 -13.46
CA GLU A 32 -4.31 -3.77 -14.92
C GLU A 32 -5.28 -4.82 -15.50
N SER A 33 -5.70 -5.82 -14.72
CA SER A 33 -6.63 -6.83 -15.22
C SER A 33 -7.39 -7.51 -14.08
N MET A 34 -8.58 -7.00 -13.80
CA MET A 34 -9.45 -7.59 -12.79
C MET A 34 -10.14 -8.87 -13.28
N GLN A 35 -10.34 -9.84 -12.39
CA GLN A 35 -11.17 -11.03 -12.63
C GLN A 35 -12.55 -10.87 -12.00
N VAL A 36 -13.51 -11.71 -12.44
CA VAL A 36 -14.84 -11.78 -11.82
C VAL A 36 -14.78 -12.78 -10.66
N VAL A 37 -14.59 -12.28 -9.44
CA VAL A 37 -14.49 -13.10 -8.24
C VAL A 37 -15.45 -12.63 -7.15
N VAL A 38 -16.05 -13.58 -6.44
CA VAL A 38 -17.10 -13.32 -5.43
C VAL A 38 -16.56 -12.46 -4.27
N GLN A 39 -15.33 -12.70 -3.85
CA GLN A 39 -14.70 -12.02 -2.71
C GLN A 39 -14.13 -10.64 -3.05
N GLY A 40 -14.13 -10.28 -4.35
CA GLY A 40 -13.45 -9.09 -4.86
C GLY A 40 -11.94 -9.29 -4.94
N GLU A 41 -11.27 -8.33 -5.57
CA GLU A 41 -9.82 -8.29 -5.67
C GLU A 41 -9.28 -7.02 -5.03
N ASP A 42 -8.22 -7.12 -4.27
CA ASP A 42 -7.46 -5.97 -3.79
C ASP A 42 -6.80 -5.28 -4.99
N ILE A 43 -6.83 -3.94 -4.98
CA ILE A 43 -6.35 -3.14 -6.10
C ILE A 43 -4.83 -3.00 -6.01
N SER A 44 -4.11 -3.96 -6.59
CA SER A 44 -2.65 -3.97 -6.65
C SER A 44 -2.15 -4.63 -7.94
N ARG A 45 -0.90 -4.32 -8.29
CA ARG A 45 -0.18 -4.87 -9.43
C ARG A 45 0.49 -6.23 -9.13
N LEU A 46 0.20 -6.86 -7.99
CA LEU A 46 0.81 -8.15 -7.62
C LEU A 46 0.43 -9.30 -8.57
N ASN A 47 -0.58 -9.11 -9.42
CA ASN A 47 -0.99 -10.05 -10.47
C ASN A 47 -0.08 -10.04 -11.71
N GLU A 48 0.91 -9.16 -11.78
CA GLU A 48 1.84 -9.04 -12.93
C GLU A 48 3.14 -9.83 -12.75
N LEU A 49 3.32 -10.46 -11.59
CA LEU A 49 4.50 -11.24 -11.23
C LEU A 49 4.78 -12.40 -12.21
N SER A 50 6.07 -12.72 -12.40
CA SER A 50 6.55 -13.84 -13.22
C SER A 50 7.13 -14.99 -12.37
N PRO A 51 6.90 -16.28 -12.71
CA PRO A 51 6.02 -16.75 -13.78
C PRO A 51 4.58 -16.36 -13.48
N THR A 52 3.88 -15.81 -14.48
CA THR A 52 2.47 -15.42 -14.34
C THR A 52 1.66 -16.70 -14.12
N PRO A 53 1.19 -16.96 -12.89
CA PRO A 53 -0.25 -16.95 -12.64
C PRO A 53 -0.54 -16.72 -11.16
N THR A 54 -0.30 -15.53 -10.62
CA THR A 54 -0.83 -15.24 -9.30
C THR A 54 -2.26 -14.73 -9.50
N ASN A 55 -3.22 -15.65 -9.37
CA ASN A 55 -4.62 -15.35 -9.02
C ASN A 55 -4.72 -14.69 -7.64
N THR A 56 -3.71 -13.92 -7.23
CA THR A 56 -3.63 -13.16 -6.00
C THR A 56 -4.65 -12.05 -6.11
N THR A 57 -5.84 -12.40 -5.66
CA THR A 57 -6.97 -11.50 -5.45
C THR A 57 -6.78 -10.72 -4.16
N THR A 58 -5.86 -11.13 -3.28
CA THR A 58 -5.68 -10.52 -1.96
C THR A 58 -4.22 -10.19 -1.72
N ILE A 59 -3.95 -9.03 -1.13
CA ILE A 59 -2.60 -8.73 -0.65
C ILE A 59 -2.40 -9.52 0.64
N PRO A 60 -1.37 -10.38 0.74
CA PRO A 60 -1.10 -11.14 1.95
C PRO A 60 -0.84 -10.20 3.14
N VAL A 61 -1.34 -10.59 4.31
CA VAL A 61 -0.96 -9.97 5.59
C VAL A 61 0.10 -10.88 6.21
N PRO A 62 1.31 -10.38 6.55
CA PRO A 62 2.33 -11.19 7.21
C PRO A 62 1.82 -11.86 8.51
N ALA A 63 2.47 -12.95 8.91
CA ALA A 63 2.10 -13.67 10.12
C ALA A 63 2.27 -12.78 11.38
N SER A 64 1.40 -12.98 12.37
CA SER A 64 1.45 -12.26 13.65
C SER A 64 2.69 -12.56 14.49
N THR A 65 3.50 -13.55 14.11
CA THR A 65 4.77 -13.89 14.78
C THR A 65 5.94 -13.01 14.35
N GLY A 66 5.76 -12.13 13.36
CA GLY A 66 6.83 -11.29 12.82
C GLY A 66 7.76 -12.09 11.91
N GLU A 67 8.29 -11.43 10.89
CA GLU A 67 9.08 -12.06 9.83
C GLU A 67 10.23 -11.15 9.37
N GLN A 68 11.32 -11.76 8.89
CA GLN A 68 12.35 -11.07 8.11
C GLN A 68 11.91 -11.08 6.64
N PHE A 69 12.11 -9.97 5.93
CA PHE A 69 11.76 -9.86 4.52
C PHE A 69 13.01 -9.94 3.64
N THR A 70 12.79 -10.28 2.38
CA THR A 70 13.80 -10.32 1.32
C THR A 70 13.31 -9.49 0.15
N VAL A 71 14.19 -8.66 -0.40
CA VAL A 71 13.96 -7.83 -1.58
C VAL A 71 14.79 -8.37 -2.74
N VAL A 72 14.18 -8.46 -3.92
CA VAL A 72 14.87 -8.92 -5.14
C VAL A 72 14.25 -8.29 -6.38
N SER A 73 15.04 -8.03 -7.41
CA SER A 73 14.51 -7.71 -8.75
C SER A 73 14.41 -8.95 -9.62
N GLU A 74 13.46 -8.96 -10.55
CA GLU A 74 13.43 -9.94 -11.65
C GLU A 74 14.44 -9.61 -12.77
N GLY A 75 15.06 -8.42 -12.74
CA GLY A 75 16.06 -7.96 -13.71
C GLY A 75 17.43 -7.66 -13.10
N ASP A 76 18.50 -7.92 -13.87
CA ASP A 76 19.89 -7.74 -13.40
C ASP A 76 20.31 -6.26 -13.30
N GLU A 77 19.59 -5.37 -13.99
CA GLU A 77 19.91 -3.95 -14.09
C GLU A 77 19.38 -3.10 -12.92
N ASP A 78 18.54 -3.67 -12.05
CA ASP A 78 18.15 -3.06 -10.78
C ASP A 78 19.21 -3.40 -9.72
N THR A 79 20.40 -2.82 -9.85
CA THR A 79 21.56 -3.05 -8.98
C THR A 79 22.26 -1.73 -8.65
N GLY A 80 23.09 -1.68 -7.61
CA GLY A 80 23.77 -0.45 -7.16
C GLY A 80 24.51 0.34 -8.25
N ASN A 81 25.00 -0.33 -9.31
CA ASN A 81 25.64 0.29 -10.47
C ASN A 81 24.81 0.22 -11.77
N GLY A 82 23.60 -0.32 -11.70
CA GLY A 82 22.76 -0.62 -12.86
C GLY A 82 22.05 0.60 -13.44
N THR A 83 21.24 0.36 -14.46
CA THR A 83 20.44 1.40 -15.14
C THR A 83 19.07 1.59 -14.51
N GLY A 84 18.57 0.62 -13.73
CA GLY A 84 17.26 0.65 -13.07
C GLY A 84 17.27 1.26 -11.67
N VAL A 85 16.47 0.74 -10.75
CA VAL A 85 16.47 1.16 -9.33
C VAL A 85 17.75 0.67 -8.65
N ARG A 86 18.45 1.58 -7.97
CA ARG A 86 19.73 1.28 -7.31
C ARG A 86 19.58 1.15 -5.80
N THR A 87 18.80 2.04 -5.20
CA THR A 87 18.44 1.98 -3.79
C THR A 87 16.96 2.27 -3.62
N LEU A 88 16.33 1.64 -2.63
CA LEU A 88 14.93 1.87 -2.27
C LEU A 88 14.74 1.97 -0.77
N ARG A 89 13.61 2.55 -0.35
CA ARG A 89 13.18 2.61 1.04
C ARG A 89 11.95 1.75 1.26
N LEU A 90 12.01 0.87 2.25
CA LEU A 90 10.86 0.14 2.78
C LEU A 90 10.33 0.83 4.02
N HIS A 91 9.01 0.84 4.18
CA HIS A 91 8.31 1.25 5.41
C HIS A 91 7.67 0.01 6.01
N ILE A 92 8.17 -0.42 7.18
CA ILE A 92 7.84 -1.71 7.80
C ILE A 92 7.27 -1.44 9.20
N ILE A 93 6.13 -2.04 9.52
CA ILE A 93 5.62 -2.12 10.90
C ILE A 93 6.35 -3.26 11.60
N ARG A 94 6.93 -2.98 12.76
CA ARG A 94 7.67 -3.97 13.56
C ARG A 94 6.77 -4.62 14.61
N LEU A 95 6.87 -5.93 14.81
CA LEU A 95 6.10 -6.66 15.83
C LEU A 95 6.39 -6.16 17.24
N SER A 96 7.67 -5.94 17.56
CA SER A 96 8.10 -5.70 18.94
C SER A 96 7.46 -4.47 19.60
N ASP A 97 7.14 -3.45 18.82
CA ASP A 97 6.57 -2.20 19.31
C ASP A 97 5.40 -1.67 18.48
N GLY A 98 5.03 -2.35 17.39
CA GLY A 98 4.00 -1.94 16.45
C GLY A 98 4.29 -0.64 15.70
N LYS A 99 5.50 -0.09 15.79
CA LYS A 99 5.84 1.19 15.18
C LYS A 99 6.38 0.99 13.77
N GLU A 100 6.16 1.99 12.93
CA GLU A 100 6.78 2.03 11.61
C GLU A 100 8.29 2.31 11.72
N ARG A 101 9.06 1.61 10.90
CA ARG A 101 10.50 1.76 10.71
C ARG A 101 10.76 1.88 9.21
N THR A 102 11.80 2.63 8.88
CA THR A 102 12.29 2.70 7.51
C THR A 102 13.59 1.94 7.36
N GLU A 103 13.75 1.24 6.25
CA GLU A 103 14.99 0.58 5.90
C GLU A 103 15.39 0.91 4.46
N ASP A 104 16.64 1.30 4.26
CA ASP A 104 17.18 1.63 2.95
C ASP A 104 17.94 0.41 2.41
N ILE A 105 17.47 -0.12 1.29
CA ILE A 105 18.01 -1.32 0.65
C ILE A 105 18.82 -0.88 -0.57
N THR A 106 20.05 -1.38 -0.66
CA THR A 106 20.83 -1.30 -1.91
C THR A 106 20.52 -2.53 -2.75
N MET A 107 20.02 -2.31 -3.97
CA MET A 107 19.60 -3.38 -4.85
C MET A 107 20.81 -4.15 -5.40
N ASN A 108 20.61 -5.45 -5.66
CA ASN A 108 21.66 -6.35 -6.16
C ASN A 108 21.17 -7.19 -7.37
N GLY A 109 20.36 -6.59 -8.24
CA GLY A 109 19.76 -7.27 -9.40
C GLY A 109 18.88 -8.43 -8.97
N THR A 110 19.13 -9.60 -9.56
CA THR A 110 18.46 -10.86 -9.26
C THR A 110 18.93 -11.56 -7.99
N THR A 111 19.94 -11.01 -7.29
CA THR A 111 20.38 -11.54 -6.00
C THR A 111 19.54 -10.97 -4.85
N GLU A 112 19.04 -11.86 -3.99
CA GLU A 112 18.28 -11.53 -2.79
C GLU A 112 19.03 -10.60 -1.82
N VAL A 113 18.32 -9.61 -1.28
CA VAL A 113 18.81 -8.71 -0.24
C VAL A 113 17.84 -8.75 0.95
N ASP A 114 18.30 -9.32 2.06
CA ASP A 114 17.50 -9.42 3.28
C ASP A 114 17.40 -8.08 4.02
N THR A 115 16.25 -7.84 4.65
CA THR A 115 16.07 -6.73 5.58
C THR A 115 16.85 -6.95 6.87
N VAL A 116 17.36 -5.90 7.50
CA VAL A 116 17.92 -5.92 8.86
C VAL A 116 16.81 -6.15 9.89
N ILE A 117 15.61 -5.62 9.66
CA ILE A 117 14.45 -5.89 10.50
C ILE A 117 14.04 -7.37 10.36
N THR A 118 14.06 -8.11 11.47
CA THR A 118 13.78 -9.57 11.49
C THR A 118 12.39 -9.93 12.03
N ASP A 119 11.64 -8.94 12.51
CA ASP A 119 10.35 -9.09 13.18
C ASP A 119 9.31 -8.13 12.59
N GLY A 120 9.32 -7.95 11.27
CA GLY A 120 8.32 -7.14 10.55
C GLY A 120 6.97 -7.84 10.42
N VAL A 121 5.87 -7.09 10.53
CA VAL A 121 4.48 -7.61 10.46
C VAL A 121 3.65 -6.98 9.36
N PHE A 122 4.12 -5.90 8.74
CA PHE A 122 3.43 -5.27 7.62
C PHE A 122 4.39 -4.40 6.81
N ILE A 123 4.25 -4.38 5.49
CA ILE A 123 4.98 -3.46 4.61
C ILE A 123 4.02 -2.39 4.14
N ASN A 124 4.14 -1.20 4.73
CA ASN A 124 3.31 -0.06 4.36
C ASN A 124 3.72 0.48 2.99
N ASP A 125 5.00 0.68 2.73
CA ASP A 125 5.46 1.35 1.51
C ASP A 125 6.77 0.80 0.97
N MET A 126 6.98 1.05 -0.31
CA MET A 126 8.21 0.77 -1.03
C MET A 126 8.37 1.80 -2.16
N TYR A 127 9.49 2.52 -2.19
CA TYR A 127 9.82 3.45 -3.28
C TYR A 127 11.32 3.63 -3.47
N ALA A 128 11.73 3.98 -4.69
CA ALA A 128 13.11 4.22 -5.03
C ALA A 128 13.65 5.49 -4.36
N LEU A 129 14.88 5.40 -3.82
CA LEU A 129 15.65 6.54 -3.33
C LEU A 129 16.67 7.01 -4.36
N SER A 130 17.21 6.08 -5.16
CA SER A 130 18.07 6.39 -6.29
C SER A 130 17.84 5.44 -7.45
N VAL A 131 18.02 5.97 -8.65
CA VAL A 131 17.80 5.29 -9.92
C VAL A 131 18.97 5.58 -10.86
N GLY A 132 19.22 4.66 -11.80
CA GLY A 132 20.17 4.84 -12.89
C GLY A 132 19.60 5.62 -14.06
N SER A 133 20.17 5.40 -15.25
CA SER A 133 19.80 6.12 -16.47
C SER A 133 18.36 5.89 -16.94
N ASN A 134 17.71 4.79 -16.56
CA ASN A 134 16.33 4.49 -16.96
C ASN A 134 15.31 5.27 -16.12
N GLY A 135 15.69 5.78 -14.94
CA GLY A 135 14.82 6.54 -14.06
C GLY A 135 13.76 5.72 -13.30
N VAL A 136 13.58 4.44 -13.62
CA VAL A 136 12.57 3.52 -13.10
C VAL A 136 13.11 2.09 -13.03
N ALA A 137 12.37 1.18 -12.40
CA ALA A 137 12.72 -0.24 -12.30
C ALA A 137 12.76 -0.90 -13.69
N VAL A 138 13.80 -1.70 -13.95
CA VAL A 138 13.95 -2.42 -15.23
C VAL A 138 13.02 -3.63 -15.29
N ASP A 139 12.83 -4.30 -14.16
CA ASP A 139 11.83 -5.35 -13.99
C ASP A 139 11.12 -5.25 -12.63
N HIS A 140 10.26 -6.20 -12.29
CA HIS A 140 9.56 -6.22 -11.02
C HIS A 140 10.53 -6.31 -9.84
N ILE A 141 10.40 -5.40 -8.87
CA ILE A 141 11.12 -5.48 -7.61
C ILE A 141 10.14 -5.91 -6.52
N LYS A 142 10.40 -7.06 -5.92
CA LYS A 142 9.46 -7.79 -5.05
C LYS A 142 9.95 -7.77 -3.62
N VAL A 143 9.02 -7.81 -2.68
CA VAL A 143 9.30 -8.08 -1.27
C VAL A 143 8.47 -9.25 -0.78
N TYR A 144 9.13 -10.28 -0.30
CA TYR A 144 8.51 -11.49 0.26
C TYR A 144 9.18 -11.90 1.57
N LYS A 145 8.62 -12.91 2.23
CA LYS A 145 9.18 -13.47 3.46
C LYS A 145 10.48 -14.21 3.16
N LYS A 146 11.53 -13.95 3.94
CA LYS A 146 12.81 -14.64 3.76
C LYS A 146 12.66 -16.16 3.69
N GLY A 147 13.18 -16.74 2.60
CA GLY A 147 13.11 -18.18 2.32
C GLY A 147 11.77 -18.66 1.72
N GLU A 148 10.79 -17.78 1.48
CA GLU A 148 9.47 -18.11 0.94
C GLU A 148 9.08 -17.15 -0.21
N VAL A 149 9.61 -17.41 -1.40
CA VAL A 149 9.41 -16.57 -2.60
C VAL A 149 7.95 -16.51 -3.08
N GLY A 150 7.12 -17.47 -2.67
CA GLY A 150 5.72 -17.61 -3.13
C GLY A 150 4.76 -16.52 -2.62
N THR A 151 5.09 -15.85 -1.51
CA THR A 151 4.21 -14.88 -0.86
C THR A 151 4.79 -13.47 -0.96
N VAL A 152 4.38 -12.71 -1.98
CA VAL A 152 4.82 -11.32 -2.18
C VAL A 152 3.88 -10.36 -1.44
N TYR A 153 4.44 -9.57 -0.54
CA TYR A 153 3.71 -8.58 0.27
C TYR A 153 3.65 -7.20 -0.38
N ASN A 154 4.69 -6.83 -1.12
CA ASN A 154 4.79 -5.54 -1.80
C ASN A 154 5.63 -5.64 -3.08
N MET A 155 5.44 -4.71 -4.01
CA MET A 155 6.15 -4.70 -5.28
C MET A 155 6.20 -3.31 -5.92
N ILE A 156 7.36 -2.95 -6.49
CA ILE A 156 7.46 -1.92 -7.53
C ILE A 156 7.33 -2.63 -8.88
N ALA A 157 6.28 -2.28 -9.63
CA ALA A 157 6.07 -2.86 -10.96
C ALA A 157 7.16 -2.39 -11.95
N LYS A 158 7.39 -3.16 -13.01
CA LYS A 158 8.31 -2.80 -14.09
C LYS A 158 7.94 -1.41 -14.65
N GLY A 159 8.93 -0.56 -14.87
CA GLY A 159 8.70 0.81 -15.31
C GLY A 159 8.19 1.77 -14.23
N GLY A 160 8.00 1.30 -13.00
CA GLY A 160 7.65 2.11 -11.83
C GLY A 160 8.85 2.48 -10.96
N ASN A 161 8.63 3.39 -10.01
CA ASN A 161 9.62 3.76 -8.99
C ASN A 161 9.01 3.78 -7.56
N LYS A 162 7.77 3.34 -7.44
CA LYS A 162 7.00 3.25 -6.19
C LYS A 162 5.99 2.11 -6.34
N SER A 163 5.67 1.46 -5.23
CA SER A 163 4.61 0.46 -5.22
C SER A 163 3.22 1.08 -5.35
N MET A 164 2.39 0.44 -6.17
CA MET A 164 0.99 0.80 -6.40
C MET A 164 0.09 -0.13 -5.60
N ILE A 165 0.27 -0.10 -4.28
CA ILE A 165 -0.49 -0.88 -3.30
C ILE A 165 -1.17 0.05 -2.29
N PRO A 166 -2.51 0.08 -2.22
CA PRO A 166 -3.26 0.98 -1.37
C PRO A 166 -3.39 0.44 0.07
N ASN A 167 -2.73 -0.67 0.40
CA ASN A 167 -2.84 -1.27 1.71
C ASN A 167 -1.88 -0.63 2.70
N ARG A 168 -2.37 -0.26 3.88
CA ARG A 168 -1.54 0.25 4.98
C ARG A 168 -2.06 -0.27 6.31
N MET A 169 -1.15 -0.55 7.23
CA MET A 169 -1.44 -0.76 8.65
C MET A 169 -1.17 0.54 9.41
N VAL A 170 -2.12 0.94 10.27
CA VAL A 170 -1.94 2.08 11.17
C VAL A 170 -0.93 1.70 12.27
N PRO A 171 0.18 2.43 12.45
CA PRO A 171 1.17 2.11 13.48
C PRO A 171 0.60 2.18 14.91
N ALA A 172 1.27 1.51 15.85
CA ALA A 172 0.96 1.61 17.27
C ALA A 172 1.06 3.04 17.79
N GLY A 173 0.09 3.43 18.62
CA GLY A 173 0.01 4.79 19.18
C GLY A 173 -0.41 5.85 18.17
N LYS A 174 -0.89 5.44 16.98
CA LYS A 174 -1.42 6.33 15.96
C LYS A 174 -2.89 6.06 15.67
N THR A 175 -3.60 7.08 15.23
CA THR A 175 -4.92 6.98 14.60
C THR A 175 -4.84 7.58 13.20
N LEU A 176 -5.35 6.88 12.19
CA LEU A 176 -5.50 7.42 10.84
C LEU A 176 -6.88 8.08 10.73
N ILE A 177 -6.91 9.39 10.52
CA ILE A 177 -8.12 10.09 10.09
C ILE A 177 -8.21 9.96 8.56
N LEU A 178 -8.99 8.99 8.08
CA LEU A 178 -9.24 8.77 6.66
C LEU A 178 -10.12 9.90 6.12
N ARG A 179 -9.53 10.77 5.27
CA ARG A 179 -10.15 12.01 4.79
C ARG A 179 -10.84 11.87 3.45
N GLY A 180 -10.45 10.90 2.64
CA GLY A 180 -11.10 10.68 1.37
C GLY A 180 -10.37 9.67 0.52
N TRP A 181 -11.02 9.32 -0.59
CA TRP A 181 -10.50 8.39 -1.57
C TRP A 181 -11.10 8.67 -2.94
N HIS A 182 -10.51 8.08 -3.97
CA HIS A 182 -11.04 8.11 -5.33
C HIS A 182 -10.86 6.75 -5.98
N ALA A 183 -11.67 6.50 -7.00
CA ALA A 183 -11.69 5.28 -7.77
C ALA A 183 -11.86 5.61 -9.25
N GLU A 184 -11.18 4.84 -10.12
CA GLU A 184 -11.21 5.01 -11.57
C GLU A 184 -11.24 3.66 -12.28
N GLU A 185 -11.95 3.62 -13.42
CA GLU A 185 -11.98 2.49 -14.34
C GLU A 185 -11.76 2.97 -15.77
N ALA A 186 -10.82 2.33 -16.48
CA ALA A 186 -10.28 2.86 -17.74
C ALA A 186 -10.78 2.15 -19.02
N LYS A 187 -11.41 0.97 -18.93
CA LYS A 187 -11.80 0.14 -20.09
C LYS A 187 -13.30 0.09 -20.37
N GLY A 188 -14.12 0.86 -19.65
CA GLY A 188 -15.57 0.86 -19.80
C GLY A 188 -16.25 -0.42 -19.29
N LYS A 189 -15.59 -1.14 -18.40
CA LYS A 189 -16.17 -2.27 -17.67
C LYS A 189 -16.71 -1.74 -16.34
N ARG A 190 -17.92 -2.15 -15.97
CA ARG A 190 -18.46 -1.73 -14.67
C ARG A 190 -17.68 -2.42 -13.55
N VAL A 191 -17.24 -1.62 -12.58
CA VAL A 191 -16.58 -2.11 -11.37
C VAL A 191 -17.23 -1.47 -10.15
N ALA A 192 -17.49 -2.28 -9.12
CA ALA A 192 -17.80 -1.77 -7.78
C ALA A 192 -16.50 -1.78 -6.95
N MET A 193 -16.05 -0.62 -6.48
CA MET A 193 -14.88 -0.50 -5.61
C MET A 193 -15.32 -0.16 -4.19
N ARG A 194 -14.60 -0.68 -3.19
CA ARG A 194 -14.87 -0.44 -1.77
C ARG A 194 -13.58 -0.18 -1.04
N ILE A 195 -13.55 0.88 -0.25
CA ILE A 195 -12.52 1.10 0.76
C ILE A 195 -12.94 0.38 2.04
N ARG A 196 -11.99 -0.33 2.64
CA ARG A 196 -12.22 -1.28 3.73
C ARG A 196 -11.15 -1.14 4.79
N SER A 197 -11.46 -1.51 6.03
CA SER A 197 -10.42 -1.71 7.03
C SER A 197 -10.78 -2.77 8.06
N THR A 198 -9.79 -3.24 8.83
CA THR A 198 -9.98 -4.24 9.88
C THR A 198 -10.54 -3.67 11.18
N ASP A 199 -11.44 -2.70 11.10
CA ASP A 199 -12.11 -2.10 12.25
C ASP A 199 -13.57 -1.78 11.93
N MET A 200 -14.40 -1.66 12.96
CA MET A 200 -15.74 -1.06 12.87
C MET A 200 -15.98 -0.18 14.09
N HIS A 201 -16.46 1.05 13.87
CA HIS A 201 -16.71 2.03 14.94
C HIS A 201 -15.51 2.27 15.87
N GLY A 202 -14.27 2.18 15.34
CA GLY A 202 -13.05 2.36 16.13
C GLY A 202 -12.62 1.12 16.94
N GLU A 203 -13.33 0.01 16.81
CA GLU A 203 -12.96 -1.29 17.40
C GLU A 203 -12.23 -2.13 16.35
N LEU A 204 -11.01 -2.57 16.69
CA LEU A 204 -10.22 -3.47 15.84
C LEU A 204 -10.88 -4.85 15.77
N ILE A 205 -11.11 -5.34 14.55
CA ILE A 205 -11.62 -6.68 14.28
C ILE A 205 -10.56 -7.41 13.44
N GLU A 206 -9.69 -8.15 14.13
CA GLU A 206 -8.55 -8.82 13.50
C GLU A 206 -9.00 -9.77 12.38
N GLY A 207 -8.38 -9.62 11.20
CA GLY A 207 -8.65 -10.45 10.03
C GLY A 207 -9.96 -10.16 9.29
N VAL A 208 -10.83 -9.26 9.78
CA VAL A 208 -12.14 -8.98 9.16
C VAL A 208 -12.17 -7.59 8.54
N PHE A 209 -12.20 -7.50 7.21
CA PHE A 209 -12.28 -6.21 6.51
C PHE A 209 -13.72 -5.71 6.36
N CYS A 210 -14.07 -4.72 7.17
CA CYS A 210 -15.33 -4.01 7.13
C CYS A 210 -15.36 -2.93 6.05
N PHE A 211 -16.49 -2.78 5.35
CA PHE A 211 -16.66 -1.71 4.36
C PHE A 211 -16.79 -0.34 5.04
N LYS A 212 -16.09 0.66 4.50
CA LYS A 212 -16.16 2.05 4.96
C LYS A 212 -16.90 2.95 3.99
N ASP A 213 -16.75 2.70 2.69
CA ASP A 213 -17.46 3.40 1.61
C ASP A 213 -17.46 2.56 0.32
N VAL A 214 -18.27 2.94 -0.67
CA VAL A 214 -18.44 2.25 -1.95
C VAL A 214 -18.55 3.21 -3.13
N ALA A 215 -17.93 2.85 -4.25
CA ALA A 215 -18.06 3.53 -5.53
C ALA A 215 -18.46 2.52 -6.62
N TYR A 216 -19.38 2.90 -7.51
CA TYR A 216 -19.68 2.16 -8.73
C TYR A 216 -19.23 3.00 -9.91
N ILE A 217 -18.32 2.47 -10.72
CA ILE A 217 -17.66 3.21 -11.80
C ILE A 217 -17.73 2.43 -13.12
N ASN A 218 -17.77 3.17 -14.22
CA ASN A 218 -17.70 2.66 -15.58
C ASN A 218 -17.16 3.78 -16.48
N LYS A 219 -15.98 3.58 -17.07
CA LYS A 219 -15.28 4.55 -17.93
C LYS A 219 -15.19 5.95 -17.32
N ALA A 220 -14.93 6.02 -16.02
CA ALA A 220 -15.00 7.26 -15.27
C ALA A 220 -14.10 7.22 -14.04
N ALA A 221 -13.78 8.41 -13.55
CA ALA A 221 -13.22 8.61 -12.21
C ALA A 221 -14.30 9.24 -11.32
N THR A 222 -14.32 8.87 -10.04
CA THR A 222 -15.30 9.39 -9.07
C THR A 222 -15.09 10.86 -8.72
N GLY A 223 -13.90 11.40 -8.97
CA GLY A 223 -13.41 12.57 -8.23
C GLY A 223 -13.12 12.18 -6.77
N ASP A 224 -13.05 13.20 -5.91
CA ASP A 224 -12.77 13.01 -4.48
C ASP A 224 -14.02 12.62 -3.69
N LEU A 225 -14.00 11.45 -3.08
CA LEU A 225 -15.02 10.95 -2.16
C LEU A 225 -14.54 11.23 -0.73
N HIS A 226 -15.04 12.30 -0.15
CA HIS A 226 -14.65 12.72 1.19
C HIS A 226 -15.17 11.76 2.27
N LEU A 227 -14.25 11.38 3.16
CA LEU A 227 -14.49 10.62 4.38
C LEU A 227 -13.99 11.42 5.58
N ASN A 228 -14.36 11.05 6.79
CA ASN A 228 -13.77 11.58 8.03
C ASN A 228 -13.83 10.49 9.10
N ILE A 229 -13.27 9.33 8.77
CA ILE A 229 -13.42 8.13 9.60
C ILE A 229 -12.11 7.91 10.37
N PRO A 230 -12.14 7.86 11.71
CA PRO A 230 -10.98 7.46 12.48
C PRO A 230 -10.77 5.95 12.35
N ILE A 231 -9.54 5.55 12.02
CA ILE A 231 -9.10 4.17 11.87
C ILE A 231 -8.04 3.93 12.96
N PRO A 232 -8.29 3.04 13.95
CA PRO A 232 -7.45 2.89 15.12
C PRO A 232 -6.12 2.18 14.79
N SER A 233 -5.16 2.26 15.71
CA SER A 233 -3.88 1.53 15.63
C SER A 233 -4.09 0.05 15.28
N PHE A 234 -3.12 -0.53 14.56
CA PHE A 234 -3.09 -1.91 14.06
C PHE A 234 -4.16 -2.26 13.02
N SER A 235 -5.09 -1.35 12.72
CA SER A 235 -6.04 -1.60 11.64
C SER A 235 -5.35 -1.54 10.29
N ILE A 236 -5.72 -2.45 9.40
CA ILE A 236 -5.26 -2.47 8.02
C ILE A 236 -6.35 -1.83 7.16
N ILE A 237 -6.02 -0.78 6.43
CA ILE A 237 -6.87 -0.17 5.41
C ILE A 237 -6.49 -0.70 4.03
N LYS A 238 -7.48 -0.90 3.15
CA LYS A 238 -7.28 -1.30 1.75
C LYS A 238 -8.43 -0.88 0.85
N VAL A 239 -8.21 -0.99 -0.46
CA VAL A 239 -9.25 -0.84 -1.49
C VAL A 239 -9.36 -2.12 -2.30
N SER A 240 -10.59 -2.51 -2.61
CA SER A 240 -10.87 -3.71 -3.38
C SER A 240 -12.01 -3.49 -4.37
N GLY A 241 -11.95 -4.19 -5.50
CA GLY A 241 -12.90 -4.08 -6.59
C GLY A 241 -13.63 -5.38 -6.91
N TRP A 242 -14.81 -5.26 -7.48
CA TRP A 242 -15.61 -6.34 -8.05
C TRP A 242 -15.97 -5.94 -9.47
N ALA A 243 -15.32 -6.55 -10.45
CA ALA A 243 -15.60 -6.31 -11.85
C ALA A 243 -16.81 -7.15 -12.29
N ASP A 244 -17.73 -6.54 -13.05
CA ASP A 244 -18.84 -7.27 -13.69
C ASP A 244 -18.34 -8.15 -14.84
N VAL A 245 -17.20 -7.79 -15.44
CA VAL A 245 -16.55 -8.49 -16.56
C VAL A 245 -15.03 -8.49 -16.36
N ALA A 246 -14.39 -9.62 -16.66
CA ALA A 246 -12.93 -9.76 -16.53
C ALA A 246 -12.15 -8.80 -17.44
N GLY A 247 -10.93 -8.47 -17.05
CA GLY A 247 -10.01 -7.53 -17.69
C GLY A 247 -10.38 -6.07 -17.48
N ALA A 248 -11.05 -5.71 -16.38
CA ALA A 248 -11.22 -4.30 -16.01
C ALA A 248 -9.86 -3.73 -15.56
N GLU A 249 -9.52 -2.53 -16.02
CA GLU A 249 -8.35 -1.79 -15.54
C GLU A 249 -8.84 -0.74 -14.56
N THR A 250 -8.32 -0.79 -13.34
CA THR A 250 -8.75 0.11 -12.27
C THR A 250 -7.59 0.71 -11.53
N SER A 251 -7.78 1.94 -11.06
CA SER A 251 -6.88 2.61 -10.16
C SER A 251 -7.66 3.23 -9.01
N CYS A 252 -6.98 3.47 -7.92
CA CYS A 252 -7.55 4.14 -6.77
C CYS A 252 -6.47 4.86 -5.97
N GLY A 253 -6.91 5.72 -5.08
CA GLY A 253 -6.06 6.22 -4.02
C GLY A 253 -6.88 6.73 -2.87
N TRP A 254 -6.28 6.74 -1.68
CA TRP A 254 -6.86 7.36 -0.51
C TRP A 254 -5.82 8.24 0.18
N TYR A 255 -6.31 9.17 0.98
CA TYR A 255 -5.48 10.08 1.74
C TYR A 255 -6.09 10.34 3.12
N GLY A 256 -5.20 10.67 4.06
CA GLY A 256 -5.57 10.91 5.44
C GLY A 256 -4.46 11.58 6.23
N ILE A 257 -4.69 11.73 7.52
CA ILE A 257 -3.71 12.23 8.48
C ILE A 257 -3.49 11.15 9.54
N LEU A 258 -2.25 10.73 9.74
CA LEU A 258 -1.85 9.93 10.90
C LEU A 258 -1.55 10.88 12.05
N GLU A 259 -2.23 10.70 13.18
CA GLU A 259 -2.08 11.52 14.39
C GLU A 259 -1.70 10.64 15.58
N ASP A 260 -0.99 11.20 16.57
CA ASP A 260 -0.78 10.53 17.84
C ASP A 260 -2.12 10.27 18.55
N THR A 261 -2.30 9.05 19.05
CA THR A 261 -3.45 8.72 19.89
C THR A 261 -3.37 9.51 21.21
N PRO A 262 -4.49 10.08 21.71
CA PRO A 262 -4.53 10.82 22.98
C PRO A 262 -4.04 10.02 24.20
#